data_AF-A0A2J2HEK7-F1
#
_entry.id   AF-A0A2J2HEK7-F1
#
_cell.length_a   1.000
_cell.length_b   1.000
_cell.length_c   1.000
_cell.angle_alpha   90.00
_cell.angle_beta   90.00
_cell.angle_gamma   90.00
#
_symmetry.space_group_name_H-M   'P 1'
#
loop_
_entity.id
_entity.type
_entity.pdbx_description
1 polymer ?
#
loop_
_entity_poly.entity_id
_entity_poly.type
_entity_poly.pdbx_seq_one_letter_code
_entity_poly.pdbx_strand_id
1 'polypeptide(L)'
;MSDRDLSKLDKIDNNLERIVAKLRQRKVKVEVKPPVDRKTIRRWSSKCAKPLRQFCEKVLTDLYTHYTPASVNNLLNEVVQRGLRLEIALALASQFDPVLSNDALLRRYIDEGYVDWDYLVSIINSFGYRFGVDELRSFLSQPKDLKRQ
;
A
#
# COMPACT_ATOMS: atom_id res chain seq x y z
N MET A 1 -13.58 -25.31 -8.59
CA MET A 1 -13.99 -23.97 -9.06
C MET A 1 -14.04 -23.04 -7.86
N SER A 2 -13.06 -22.15 -7.74
CA SER A 2 -12.96 -21.17 -6.65
C SER A 2 -12.84 -19.82 -7.33
N ASP A 3 -13.99 -19.20 -7.63
CA ASP A 3 -14.07 -17.76 -7.85
C ASP A 3 -13.70 -17.07 -6.54
N ARG A 4 -12.40 -16.96 -6.31
CA ARG A 4 -11.87 -16.06 -5.29
C ARG A 4 -11.79 -14.70 -5.96
N ASP A 5 -12.90 -13.99 -5.88
CA ASP A 5 -13.05 -12.57 -6.24
C ASP A 5 -12.25 -11.69 -5.25
N LEU A 6 -10.96 -12.00 -5.09
CA LEU A 6 -10.03 -11.47 -4.07
C LEU A 6 -9.18 -10.31 -4.58
N SER A 7 -9.54 -9.73 -5.73
CA SER A 7 -8.74 -8.72 -6.42
C SER A 7 -9.16 -7.27 -6.15
N LYS A 8 -10.10 -7.01 -5.23
CA LYS A 8 -10.66 -5.67 -5.04
C LYS A 8 -10.26 -5.11 -3.68
N LEU A 9 -9.44 -4.05 -3.71
CA LEU A 9 -9.40 -3.08 -2.64
C LEU A 9 -10.77 -2.40 -2.61
N ASP A 10 -11.68 -2.92 -1.79
CA ASP A 10 -13.02 -2.34 -1.67
C ASP A 10 -12.89 -0.97 -0.99
N LYS A 11 -13.37 0.07 -1.67
CA LYS A 11 -13.43 1.41 -1.12
C LYS A 11 -14.38 1.46 0.07
N ILE A 12 -14.07 2.33 1.02
CA ILE A 12 -15.10 2.83 1.95
C ILE A 12 -16.10 3.63 1.09
N ASP A 13 -17.39 3.34 1.25
CA ASP A 13 -18.47 3.92 0.46
C ASP A 13 -18.24 5.41 0.10
N ASN A 14 -18.16 5.72 -1.22
CA ASN A 14 -17.81 7.05 -1.78
C ASN A 14 -18.76 8.17 -1.33
N ASN A 15 -19.88 7.83 -0.69
CA ASN A 15 -20.80 8.79 -0.11
C ASN A 15 -20.13 9.59 1.03
N LEU A 16 -19.18 9.00 1.75
CA LEU A 16 -18.49 9.67 2.85
C LEU A 16 -17.65 10.86 2.36
N GLU A 17 -16.90 10.71 1.26
CA GLU A 17 -16.13 11.82 0.67
C GLU A 17 -17.04 12.96 0.21
N ARG A 18 -18.18 12.64 -0.41
CA ARG A 18 -19.17 13.63 -0.85
C ARG A 18 -19.82 14.36 0.34
N ILE A 19 -20.08 13.64 1.42
CA ILE A 19 -20.62 14.20 2.67
C ILE A 19 -19.56 15.08 3.35
N VAL A 20 -18.32 14.60 3.47
CA VAL A 20 -17.19 15.36 4.04
C VAL A 20 -16.93 16.63 3.24
N ALA A 21 -16.96 16.57 1.90
CA ALA A 21 -16.81 17.74 1.03
C ALA A 21 -17.92 18.77 1.26
N LYS A 22 -19.18 18.33 1.33
CA LYS A 22 -20.33 19.21 1.65
C LYS A 22 -20.22 19.81 3.05
N LEU A 23 -19.76 19.05 4.03
CA LEU A 23 -19.57 19.53 5.40
C LEU A 23 -18.41 20.53 5.51
N ARG A 24 -17.29 20.30 4.81
CA ARG A 24 -16.15 21.24 4.72
C ARG A 24 -16.52 22.54 4.00
N GLN A 25 -17.32 22.46 2.92
CA GLN A 25 -17.88 23.66 2.24
C GLN A 25 -18.75 24.50 3.19
N ARG A 26 -19.42 23.86 4.13
CA ARG A 26 -20.19 24.52 5.21
C ARG A 26 -19.33 24.99 6.39
N LYS A 27 -17.99 25.00 6.24
CA LYS A 27 -17.00 25.36 7.28
C LYS A 27 -17.11 24.51 8.56
N VAL A 28 -17.69 23.31 8.47
CA VAL A 28 -17.69 22.36 9.58
C VAL A 28 -16.29 21.73 9.67
N LYS A 29 -15.69 21.75 10.86
CA LYS A 29 -14.40 21.09 11.10
C LYS A 29 -14.62 19.57 11.11
N VAL A 30 -14.40 18.93 9.96
CA VAL A 30 -14.53 17.48 9.82
C VAL A 30 -13.17 16.82 9.99
N GLU A 31 -13.00 16.12 11.09
CA GLU A 31 -11.89 15.19 11.30
C GLU A 31 -12.27 13.81 10.76
N VAL A 32 -11.68 13.41 9.63
CA VAL A 32 -11.78 12.04 9.13
C VAL A 32 -10.79 11.22 9.94
N LYS A 33 -11.32 10.40 10.85
CA LYS A 33 -10.50 9.41 11.56
C LYS A 33 -10.25 8.24 10.62
N PRO A 34 -9.00 7.79 10.46
CA PRO A 34 -8.77 6.54 9.76
C PRO A 34 -9.56 5.44 10.47
N PRO A 35 -10.21 4.52 9.72
CA PRO A 35 -10.98 3.42 10.28
C PRO A 35 -10.12 2.40 11.02
N VAL A 36 -8.79 2.57 10.99
CA VAL A 36 -7.82 1.69 11.64
C VAL A 36 -6.93 2.47 12.60
N ASP A 37 -6.59 1.83 13.70
CA ASP A 37 -5.75 2.39 14.75
C ASP A 37 -4.26 2.45 14.37
N ARG A 38 -3.51 3.30 15.09
CA ARG A 38 -2.06 3.41 14.90
C ARG A 38 -1.31 2.11 15.21
N LYS A 39 -1.86 1.22 16.05
CA LYS A 39 -1.21 -0.05 16.40
C LYS A 39 -1.16 -0.97 15.19
N THR A 40 -2.24 -1.06 14.43
CA THR A 40 -2.30 -1.88 13.21
C THR A 40 -1.35 -1.37 12.13
N ILE A 41 -1.30 -0.05 11.92
CA ILE A 41 -0.34 0.58 10.98
C ILE A 41 1.09 0.22 11.39
N ARG A 42 1.45 0.41 12.66
CA ARG A 42 2.79 0.08 13.20
C ARG A 42 3.11 -1.41 13.08
N ARG A 43 2.14 -2.29 13.29
CA ARG A 43 2.30 -3.75 13.16
C ARG A 43 2.69 -4.13 11.73
N TRP A 44 2.11 -3.47 10.73
CA TRP A 44 2.43 -3.73 9.34
C TRP A 44 3.72 -3.06 8.89
N SER A 45 3.93 -1.79 9.26
CA SER A 45 5.14 -1.06 8.90
C SER A 45 6.41 -1.64 9.53
N SER A 46 6.31 -2.25 10.72
CA SER A 46 7.46 -2.91 11.35
C SER A 46 8.02 -4.07 10.52
N LYS A 47 7.17 -4.72 9.69
CA LYS A 47 7.56 -5.77 8.75
C LYS A 47 8.24 -5.24 7.49
N CYS A 48 8.16 -3.94 7.21
CA CYS A 48 8.94 -3.30 6.16
C CYS A 48 10.39 -3.09 6.58
N ALA A 49 11.29 -3.04 5.61
CA ALA A 49 12.68 -2.71 5.81
C ALA A 49 12.83 -1.30 6.40
N LYS A 50 13.78 -1.16 7.33
CA LYS A 50 13.97 0.07 8.14
C LYS A 50 14.06 1.36 7.29
N PRO A 51 14.80 1.41 6.17
CA PRO A 51 14.84 2.60 5.30
C PRO A 51 13.48 3.01 4.72
N LEU A 52 12.61 2.06 4.39
CA LEU A 52 11.30 2.30 3.78
C LEU A 52 10.14 2.25 4.79
N ARG A 53 10.43 2.18 6.10
CA ARG A 53 9.38 2.06 7.12
C ARG A 53 8.46 3.28 7.14
N GLN A 54 9.01 4.49 7.06
CA GLN A 54 8.21 5.72 7.04
C GLN A 54 7.32 5.80 5.79
N PHE A 55 7.87 5.43 4.64
CA PHE A 55 7.10 5.25 3.41
C PHE A 55 5.93 4.28 3.62
N CYS A 56 6.18 3.08 4.16
CA CYS A 56 5.13 2.11 4.44
C CYS A 56 4.05 2.66 5.39
N GLU A 57 4.44 3.38 6.46
CA GLU A 57 3.48 3.97 7.42
C GLU A 57 2.55 4.98 6.76
N LYS A 58 3.10 5.83 5.89
CA LYS A 58 2.32 6.83 5.17
C LYS A 58 1.34 6.17 4.21
N VAL A 59 1.81 5.25 3.38
CA VAL A 59 0.95 4.52 2.43
C VAL A 59 -0.12 3.72 3.16
N LEU A 60 0.22 3.01 4.24
CA LEU A 60 -0.76 2.28 5.04
C LEU A 60 -1.83 3.21 5.62
N THR A 61 -1.45 4.40 6.09
CA THR A 61 -2.39 5.40 6.60
C THR A 61 -3.36 5.83 5.50
N ASP A 62 -2.86 6.11 4.31
CA ASP A 62 -3.67 6.51 3.16
C ASP A 62 -4.59 5.36 2.72
N LEU A 63 -4.05 4.14 2.59
CA LEU A 63 -4.83 2.97 2.21
C LEU A 63 -5.98 2.70 3.20
N TYR A 64 -5.71 2.71 4.50
CA TYR A 64 -6.78 2.56 5.48
C TYR A 64 -7.77 3.73 5.46
N THR A 65 -7.37 4.91 5.02
CA THR A 65 -8.29 6.06 4.90
C THR A 65 -9.28 5.89 3.74
N HIS A 66 -8.87 5.25 2.64
CA HIS A 66 -9.68 5.15 1.43
C HIS A 66 -10.32 3.76 1.21
N TYR A 67 -9.77 2.71 1.81
CA TYR A 67 -10.19 1.32 1.62
C TYR A 67 -10.62 0.67 2.93
N THR A 68 -11.45 -0.36 2.83
CA THR A 68 -11.89 -1.07 4.03
C THR A 68 -10.71 -1.76 4.72
N PRO A 69 -10.71 -1.83 6.07
CA PRO A 69 -9.67 -2.54 6.80
C PRO A 69 -9.53 -4.01 6.37
N ALA A 70 -10.64 -4.65 5.99
CA ALA A 70 -10.64 -6.04 5.55
C ALA A 70 -9.85 -6.20 4.24
N SER A 71 -10.14 -5.39 3.21
CA SER A 71 -9.47 -5.49 1.92
C SER A 71 -7.97 -5.18 2.02
N VAL A 72 -7.58 -4.16 2.79
CA VAL A 72 -6.17 -3.83 3.01
C VAL A 72 -5.46 -4.97 3.76
N ASN A 73 -6.04 -5.54 4.82
CA ASN A 73 -5.42 -6.64 5.55
C ASN A 73 -5.32 -7.92 4.69
N ASN A 74 -6.32 -8.21 3.85
CA ASN A 74 -6.29 -9.35 2.94
C ASN A 74 -5.12 -9.24 1.95
N LEU A 75 -4.95 -8.08 1.32
CA LEU A 75 -3.81 -7.80 0.44
C LEU A 75 -2.47 -8.03 1.15
N LEU A 76 -2.29 -7.44 2.33
CA LEU A 76 -1.01 -7.54 3.06
C LEU A 76 -0.73 -8.96 3.56
N ASN A 77 -1.78 -9.71 3.94
CA ASN A 77 -1.65 -11.12 4.32
C ASN A 77 -1.24 -11.98 3.13
N GLU A 78 -1.84 -11.77 1.96
CA GLU A 78 -1.49 -12.50 0.74
C GLU A 78 -0.04 -12.25 0.33
N VAL A 79 0.40 -10.99 0.36
CA VAL A 79 1.80 -10.62 0.07
C VAL A 79 2.75 -11.36 1.01
N VAL A 80 2.46 -11.41 2.31
CA VAL A 80 3.29 -12.15 3.27
C VAL A 80 3.24 -13.66 3.04
N GLN A 81 2.07 -14.23 2.77
CA GLN A 81 1.91 -15.66 2.54
C GLN A 81 2.67 -16.13 1.30
N ARG A 82 2.75 -15.30 0.26
CA ARG A 82 3.51 -15.55 -0.97
C ARG A 82 5.01 -15.24 -0.83
N GLY A 83 5.46 -14.80 0.35
CA GLY A 83 6.87 -14.43 0.57
C GLY A 83 7.31 -13.15 -0.14
N LEU A 84 6.35 -12.35 -0.60
CA LEU A 84 6.59 -11.11 -1.34
C LEU A 84 6.93 -9.95 -0.42
N ARG A 85 7.59 -8.93 -0.98
CA ARG A 85 7.93 -7.68 -0.28
C ARG A 85 6.71 -6.79 -0.12
N LEU A 86 6.44 -6.40 1.13
CA LEU A 86 5.37 -5.46 1.47
C LEU A 86 5.61 -4.08 0.88
N GLU A 87 6.86 -3.64 0.77
CA GLU A 87 7.24 -2.33 0.25
C GLU A 87 6.79 -2.16 -1.20
N ILE A 88 6.96 -3.20 -2.01
CA ILE A 88 6.56 -3.21 -3.42
C ILE A 88 5.03 -3.21 -3.54
N ALA A 89 4.35 -4.10 -2.80
CA ALA A 89 2.89 -4.14 -2.78
C ALA A 89 2.28 -2.80 -2.36
N LEU A 90 2.83 -2.17 -1.32
CA LEU A 90 2.37 -0.88 -0.83
C LEU A 90 2.62 0.23 -1.85
N ALA A 91 3.80 0.26 -2.50
CA ALA A 91 4.06 1.22 -3.56
C ALA A 91 3.07 1.09 -4.71
N LEU A 92 2.83 -0.11 -5.21
CA LEU A 92 1.88 -0.34 -6.30
C LEU A 92 0.44 -0.02 -5.86
N ALA A 93 0.04 -0.43 -4.65
CA ALA A 93 -1.29 -0.11 -4.10
C ALA A 93 -1.50 1.39 -3.87
N SER A 94 -0.44 2.17 -3.60
CA SER A 94 -0.54 3.62 -3.46
C SER A 94 -0.91 4.33 -4.76
N GLN A 95 -0.70 3.69 -5.91
CA GLN A 95 -1.05 4.22 -7.23
C GLN A 95 -2.43 3.74 -7.71
N PHE A 96 -3.08 2.86 -6.95
CA PHE A 96 -4.37 2.32 -7.33
C PHE A 96 -5.45 3.38 -7.26
N ASP A 97 -6.04 3.68 -8.41
CA ASP A 97 -7.26 4.46 -8.55
C ASP A 97 -8.41 3.52 -8.95
N PRO A 98 -9.40 3.32 -8.06
CA PRO A 98 -10.50 2.41 -8.34
C PRO A 98 -11.45 2.92 -9.43
N VAL A 99 -11.43 4.21 -9.76
CA VAL A 99 -12.18 4.77 -10.90
C VAL A 99 -11.55 4.31 -12.21
N LEU A 100 -10.22 4.20 -12.24
CA LEU A 100 -9.46 3.81 -13.42
C LEU A 100 -9.15 2.31 -13.47
N SER A 101 -9.42 1.57 -12.38
CA SER A 101 -9.18 0.11 -12.28
C SER A 101 -7.77 -0.28 -12.74
N ASN A 102 -6.77 0.50 -12.35
CA ASN A 102 -5.38 0.38 -12.82
C ASN A 102 -4.54 -0.56 -11.93
N ASP A 103 -5.11 -1.67 -11.47
CA ASP A 103 -4.46 -2.63 -10.56
C ASP A 103 -3.58 -3.67 -11.27
N ALA A 104 -3.40 -3.59 -12.59
CA ALA A 104 -2.67 -4.57 -13.38
C ALA A 104 -1.26 -4.86 -12.85
N LEU A 105 -0.48 -3.84 -12.48
CA LEU A 105 0.86 -4.04 -11.94
C LEU A 105 0.84 -4.66 -10.53
N LEU A 106 -0.12 -4.29 -9.69
CA LEU A 106 -0.30 -4.90 -8.37
C LEU A 106 -0.67 -6.38 -8.49
N ARG A 107 -1.59 -6.72 -9.41
CA ARG A 107 -1.98 -8.12 -9.69
C ARG A 107 -0.80 -8.92 -10.20
N ARG A 108 -0.10 -8.43 -11.22
CA ARG A 108 1.10 -9.12 -11.76
C ARG A 108 2.18 -9.30 -10.71
N TYR A 109 2.34 -8.35 -9.78
CA TYR A 109 3.24 -8.53 -8.66
C TYR A 109 2.79 -9.66 -7.71
N ILE A 110 1.52 -9.70 -7.35
CA ILE A 110 0.97 -10.73 -6.44
C ILE A 110 1.01 -12.11 -7.10
N ASP A 111 0.62 -12.20 -8.37
CA ASP A 111 0.44 -13.46 -9.09
C ASP A 111 1.72 -14.01 -9.69
N GLU A 112 2.57 -13.16 -10.27
CA GLU A 112 3.77 -13.55 -11.01
C GLU A 112 5.07 -13.19 -10.28
N GLY A 113 5.01 -12.36 -9.24
CA GLY A 113 6.21 -11.75 -8.65
C GLY A 113 6.88 -10.71 -9.57
N TYR A 114 6.19 -10.28 -10.63
CA TYR A 114 6.72 -9.30 -11.59
C TYR A 114 6.87 -7.92 -10.94
N VAL A 115 8.01 -7.27 -11.19
CA VAL A 115 8.28 -5.92 -10.69
C VAL A 115 8.81 -5.06 -11.85
N ASP A 116 8.09 -3.98 -12.14
CA ASP A 116 8.60 -2.88 -12.95
C ASP A 116 9.44 -1.96 -12.05
N TRP A 117 10.76 -2.11 -12.12
CA TRP A 117 11.68 -1.44 -11.19
C TRP A 117 11.80 0.06 -11.46
N ASP A 118 11.76 0.49 -12.72
CA ASP A 118 11.78 1.91 -13.09
C ASP A 118 10.55 2.62 -12.53
N TYR A 119 9.36 2.01 -12.71
CA TYR A 119 8.13 2.55 -12.15
C TYR A 119 8.13 2.55 -10.61
N LEU A 120 8.61 1.46 -9.99
CA LEU A 120 8.71 1.37 -8.54
C LEU A 120 9.61 2.46 -7.93
N VAL A 121 10.77 2.73 -8.55
CA VAL A 121 11.66 3.82 -8.15
C VAL A 121 10.96 5.16 -8.27
N SER A 122 10.25 5.40 -9.36
CA SER A 122 9.49 6.64 -9.57
C SER A 122 8.50 6.90 -8.43
N ILE A 123 7.72 5.88 -8.04
CA ILE A 123 6.77 5.96 -6.91
C ILE A 123 7.52 6.29 -5.62
N ILE A 124 8.54 5.50 -5.25
CA ILE A 124 9.22 5.68 -3.97
C ILE A 124 9.93 7.03 -3.89
N ASN A 125 10.57 7.48 -4.98
CA ASN A 125 11.25 8.78 -5.01
C ASN A 125 10.27 9.96 -4.94
N SER A 126 9.00 9.80 -5.38
CA SER A 126 7.96 10.81 -5.17
C SER A 126 7.66 11.10 -3.69
N PHE A 127 8.03 10.17 -2.80
CA PHE A 127 7.96 10.34 -1.34
C PHE A 127 9.22 11.00 -0.74
N GLY A 128 10.13 11.53 -1.56
CA GLY A 128 11.33 12.24 -1.13
C GLY A 128 12.58 11.37 -1.00
N TYR A 129 12.52 10.12 -1.43
CA TYR A 129 13.68 9.24 -1.53
C TYR A 129 14.49 9.52 -2.80
N ARG A 130 15.72 9.00 -2.86
CA ARG A 130 16.65 9.16 -3.99
C ARG A 130 17.33 7.85 -4.36
N PHE A 131 16.53 6.80 -4.52
CA PHE A 131 17.07 5.50 -4.95
C PHE A 131 17.35 5.49 -6.45
N GLY A 132 18.43 4.80 -6.83
CA GLY A 132 18.61 4.27 -8.18
C GLY A 132 17.84 2.95 -8.41
N VAL A 133 17.61 2.58 -9.67
CA VAL A 133 16.93 1.32 -10.05
C VAL A 133 17.67 0.10 -9.50
N ASP A 134 18.96 -0.02 -9.78
CA ASP A 134 19.76 -1.14 -9.31
C ASP A 134 19.92 -1.17 -7.79
N GLU A 135 20.00 0.01 -7.17
CA GLU A 135 20.10 0.16 -5.71
C GLU A 135 18.83 -0.36 -5.04
N LEU A 136 17.66 0.11 -5.48
CA LEU A 136 16.38 -0.33 -4.93
C LEU A 136 16.14 -1.81 -5.19
N ARG A 137 16.45 -2.28 -6.40
CA ARG A 137 16.33 -3.69 -6.77
C ARG A 137 17.18 -4.57 -5.89
N SER A 138 18.47 -4.25 -5.74
CA SER A 138 19.37 -4.99 -4.86
C SER A 138 18.87 -4.99 -3.43
N PHE A 139 18.44 -3.84 -2.92
CA PHE A 139 17.93 -3.69 -1.57
C PHE A 139 16.66 -4.52 -1.29
N LEU A 140 15.71 -4.54 -2.21
CA LEU A 140 14.43 -5.24 -2.04
C LEU A 140 14.46 -6.72 -2.43
N SER A 141 15.40 -7.11 -3.31
CA SER A 141 15.61 -8.51 -3.70
C SER A 141 16.43 -9.29 -2.67
N GLN A 142 17.13 -8.60 -1.76
CA GLN A 142 17.84 -9.26 -0.67
C GLN A 142 16.85 -9.88 0.35
N PRO A 143 17.12 -11.11 0.83
CA PRO A 143 16.38 -11.71 1.93
C PRO A 143 16.39 -10.78 3.15
N LYS A 144 15.29 -10.73 3.92
CA LYS A 144 15.19 -9.90 5.13
C LYS A 144 16.24 -10.23 6.20
N ASP A 145 16.94 -11.36 6.05
CA ASP A 145 17.95 -11.86 6.97
C ASP A 145 19.31 -12.04 6.28
N LEU A 146 20.04 -10.93 6.12
CA LEU A 146 21.50 -10.95 5.96
C LEU A 146 22.15 -9.88 6.83
N LYS A 147 21.65 -9.72 8.07
CA LYS A 147 22.35 -9.08 9.20
C LYS A 147 21.98 -9.79 10.51
N ARG A 148 22.43 -11.04 10.64
CA ARG A 148 22.77 -11.66 11.93
C ARG A 148 24.14 -12.30 11.79
N GLN A 149 25.17 -11.48 11.89
CA GLN A 149 26.48 -11.85 12.41
C GLN A 149 26.80 -10.85 13.51
#